data_AF-A0A4Y3KA42-F1
#
_entry.id   AF-A0A4Y3KA42-F1
#
_cell.length_a   1.000
_cell.length_b   1.000
_cell.length_c   1.000
_cell.angle_alpha   90.00
_cell.angle_beta   90.00
_cell.angle_gamma   90.00
#
_symmetry.space_group_name_H-M   'P 1'
#
loop_
_entity.id
_entity.type
_entity.pdbx_description
1 polymer ?
#
loop_
_entity_poly.entity_id
_entity_poly.type
_entity_poly.pdbx_seq_one_letter_code
_entity_poly.pdbx_strand_id
1 'polypeptide(L)'
;MQRVRLLALCAVILGIAGCGAEKDAGQMPDVTGLRLDKALAVIESAGFMDDVDVTGGGLFGVVVESNWQVCEQSPARGEKMTTTPRLTVDRTCGGDPEESPGSAEPTLQTTPPAESAPDPDPTTSEPGVLTAATNSDLAAVFADPDYCSDRIADFADKYAGRTIEFDGSIVAMNNHGSYNTRYDILIAAGDFSENSQPGPAFQFRDVNTVGDLHWTNDSPTSTVGIGDNLHIVAEVGTYDANRGCLFMIEPIATTFR
;
A
#
# COMPACT_ATOMS: atom_id res chain seq x y z
N MET A 1 -87.89 3.09 0.09
CA MET A 1 -87.33 4.24 0.85
C MET A 1 -86.21 3.66 1.72
N GLN A 2 -84.95 3.61 1.24
CA GLN A 2 -83.90 4.63 1.44
C GLN A 2 -83.73 4.97 2.94
N ARG A 3 -82.57 4.86 3.62
CA ARG A 3 -81.16 5.04 3.24
C ARG A 3 -80.25 4.27 4.21
N VAL A 4 -79.30 3.50 3.68
CA VAL A 4 -77.84 3.77 3.64
C VAL A 4 -77.14 3.54 4.98
N ARG A 5 -76.38 2.44 5.01
CA ARG A 5 -75.34 2.09 5.98
C ARG A 5 -74.15 3.05 5.78
N LEU A 6 -73.64 3.68 6.84
CA LEU A 6 -72.35 4.38 6.78
C LEU A 6 -71.54 4.15 8.07
N LEU A 7 -70.60 3.23 7.90
CA LEU A 7 -69.26 3.10 8.49
C LEU A 7 -68.88 4.05 9.64
N ALA A 8 -68.72 3.46 10.83
CA ALA A 8 -67.78 3.93 11.84
C ALA A 8 -66.38 3.45 11.45
N LEU A 9 -65.46 4.38 11.16
CA LEU A 9 -64.04 4.08 11.04
C LEU A 9 -63.29 4.88 12.11
N CYS A 10 -62.90 4.20 13.19
CA CYS A 10 -61.88 4.67 14.13
C CYS A 10 -60.52 4.64 13.41
N ALA A 11 -59.91 5.81 13.20
CA ALA A 11 -58.51 5.89 12.80
C ALA A 11 -57.64 5.53 14.02
N VAL A 12 -57.33 4.24 14.16
CA VAL A 12 -56.28 3.76 15.06
C VAL A 12 -54.96 3.97 14.34
N ILE A 13 -54.17 4.93 14.82
CA ILE A 13 -52.76 5.07 14.43
C ILE A 13 -52.00 3.95 15.13
N LEU A 14 -51.88 2.80 14.45
CA LEU A 14 -50.99 1.74 14.84
C LEU A 14 -49.66 1.97 14.11
N GLY A 15 -48.69 2.51 14.83
CA GLY A 15 -47.29 2.45 14.44
C GLY A 15 -46.87 0.99 14.40
N ILE A 16 -46.72 0.43 13.20
CA ILE A 16 -46.10 -0.87 13.02
C ILE A 16 -44.63 -0.56 12.72
N ALA A 17 -43.79 -0.94 13.67
CA ALA A 17 -42.35 -1.03 13.54
C ALA A 17 -42.03 -1.66 12.18
N GLY A 18 -41.12 -1.02 11.43
CA GLY A 18 -40.58 -1.60 10.22
C GLY A 18 -39.89 -2.92 10.59
N CYS A 19 -40.59 -4.03 10.36
CA CYS A 19 -39.93 -5.31 10.13
C CYS A 19 -39.07 -5.09 8.89
N GLY A 20 -37.77 -4.91 9.11
CA GLY A 20 -36.78 -5.18 8.09
C GLY A 20 -37.09 -6.57 7.53
N ALA A 21 -37.19 -6.66 6.22
CA ALA A 21 -37.33 -7.94 5.56
C ALA A 21 -36.19 -8.84 6.05
N GLU A 22 -36.53 -9.92 6.75
CA GLU A 22 -35.63 -11.07 6.91
C GLU A 22 -35.38 -11.59 5.48
N LYS A 23 -34.35 -11.04 4.82
CA LYS A 23 -33.67 -11.72 3.72
C LYS A 23 -33.28 -13.08 4.30
N ASP A 24 -33.73 -14.17 3.69
CA ASP A 24 -33.23 -15.51 4.01
C ASP A 24 -31.71 -15.49 3.88
N ALA A 25 -31.05 -15.33 5.02
CA ALA A 25 -29.60 -15.23 5.08
C ALA A 25 -29.04 -16.62 4.80
N GLY A 26 -28.28 -16.73 3.71
CA GLY A 26 -27.52 -17.93 3.39
C GLY A 26 -26.63 -18.38 4.54
N GLN A 27 -26.21 -19.65 4.51
CA GLN A 27 -25.20 -20.15 5.46
C GLN A 27 -23.82 -19.65 5.07
N MET A 28 -23.01 -19.28 6.04
CA MET A 28 -21.65 -18.80 5.85
C MET A 28 -20.77 -19.90 5.23
N PRO A 29 -20.21 -19.71 4.02
CA PRO A 29 -19.32 -20.68 3.41
C PRO A 29 -17.95 -20.69 4.12
N ASP A 30 -17.20 -21.76 3.92
CA ASP A 30 -15.82 -21.88 4.38
C ASP A 30 -14.90 -21.09 3.44
N VAL A 31 -14.42 -19.94 3.89
CA VAL A 31 -13.53 -19.06 3.12
C VAL A 31 -12.17 -18.88 3.79
N THR A 32 -11.97 -19.50 4.95
CA THR A 32 -10.68 -19.46 5.65
C THR A 32 -9.61 -20.14 4.80
N GLY A 33 -8.46 -19.49 4.67
CA GLY A 33 -7.34 -19.92 3.83
C GLY A 33 -7.51 -19.56 2.35
N LEU A 34 -8.65 -19.04 1.91
CA LEU A 34 -8.80 -18.48 0.56
C LEU A 34 -8.15 -17.11 0.48
N ARG A 35 -7.80 -16.72 -0.74
CA ARG A 35 -7.48 -15.33 -1.05
C ARG A 35 -8.74 -14.47 -0.97
N LEU A 36 -8.60 -13.22 -0.55
CA LEU A 36 -9.74 -12.35 -0.27
C LEU A 36 -10.59 -12.10 -1.52
N ASP A 37 -9.98 -11.92 -2.70
CA ASP A 37 -10.67 -11.82 -4.00
C ASP A 37 -11.67 -12.98 -4.23
N LYS A 38 -11.23 -14.21 -3.95
CA LYS A 38 -12.04 -15.42 -4.09
C LYS A 38 -13.03 -15.59 -2.94
N ALA A 39 -12.63 -15.22 -1.72
CA ALA A 39 -13.48 -15.31 -0.53
C ALA A 39 -14.73 -14.44 -0.68
N LEU A 40 -14.58 -13.19 -1.15
CA LEU A 40 -15.69 -12.28 -1.40
C LEU A 40 -16.65 -12.83 -2.46
N ALA A 41 -16.12 -13.33 -3.59
CA ALA A 41 -16.94 -13.97 -4.63
C ALA A 41 -17.71 -15.20 -4.12
N VAL A 42 -17.11 -16.00 -3.23
CA VAL A 42 -17.76 -17.18 -2.63
C VAL A 42 -18.90 -16.74 -1.68
N ILE A 43 -18.70 -15.70 -0.87
CA ILE A 43 -19.73 -15.16 0.03
C ILE A 43 -20.90 -14.56 -0.77
N GLU A 44 -20.61 -13.84 -1.84
CA GLU A 44 -21.64 -13.30 -2.75
C GLU A 44 -22.47 -14.44 -3.37
N SER A 45 -21.81 -15.50 -3.85
CA SER A 45 -22.50 -16.67 -4.41
C SER A 45 -23.34 -17.45 -3.38
N ALA A 46 -23.02 -17.33 -2.09
CA ALA A 46 -23.77 -17.92 -1.00
C ALA A 46 -25.00 -17.08 -0.59
N GLY A 47 -25.23 -15.93 -1.24
CA GLY A 47 -26.44 -15.13 -1.12
C GLY A 47 -26.30 -13.88 -0.25
N PHE A 48 -25.09 -13.53 0.19
CA PHE A 48 -24.83 -12.26 0.89
C PHE A 48 -24.30 -11.24 -0.10
N MET A 49 -25.16 -10.28 -0.49
CA MET A 49 -24.88 -9.31 -1.56
C MET A 49 -24.61 -7.89 -1.03
N ASP A 50 -24.47 -7.76 0.28
CA ASP A 50 -24.16 -6.50 0.96
C ASP A 50 -22.65 -6.46 1.30
N ASP A 51 -22.14 -5.32 1.75
CA ASP A 51 -20.70 -5.15 2.03
C ASP A 51 -20.22 -6.06 3.18
N VAL A 52 -19.04 -6.67 3.00
CA VAL A 52 -18.37 -7.51 4.01
C VAL A 52 -17.34 -6.67 4.77
N ASP A 53 -17.29 -6.81 6.10
CA ASP A 53 -16.32 -6.09 6.93
C ASP A 53 -14.97 -6.80 6.90
N VAL A 54 -13.98 -6.21 6.24
CA VAL A 54 -12.63 -6.77 6.15
C VAL A 54 -11.69 -6.04 7.10
N THR A 55 -11.14 -6.79 8.06
CA THR A 55 -10.19 -6.30 9.06
C THR A 55 -8.83 -6.95 8.83
N GLY A 56 -7.73 -6.21 9.02
CA GLY A 56 -6.39 -6.65 8.64
C GLY A 56 -5.82 -5.79 7.52
N GLY A 57 -4.65 -6.15 6.98
CA GLY A 57 -4.00 -5.30 5.97
C GLY A 57 -2.72 -4.58 6.41
N GLY A 58 -2.29 -4.75 7.65
CA GLY A 58 -1.25 -3.92 8.26
C GLY A 58 -1.69 -2.44 8.36
N LEU A 59 -0.73 -1.51 8.44
CA LEU A 59 -0.98 -0.06 8.60
C LEU A 59 -1.80 0.56 7.46
N PHE A 60 -1.88 -0.12 6.31
CA PHE A 60 -2.45 0.40 5.07
C PHE A 60 -3.75 -0.27 4.63
N GLY A 61 -4.28 -1.21 5.41
CA GLY A 61 -5.46 -1.98 5.03
C GLY A 61 -5.24 -2.88 3.80
N VAL A 62 -6.32 -3.37 3.21
CA VAL A 62 -6.29 -4.26 2.05
C VAL A 62 -6.11 -3.44 0.76
N VAL A 63 -4.88 -3.37 0.24
CA VAL A 63 -4.57 -2.62 -1.00
C VAL A 63 -4.94 -3.39 -2.28
N VAL A 64 -4.69 -4.70 -2.31
CA VAL A 64 -4.98 -5.58 -3.45
C VAL A 64 -5.56 -6.89 -2.93
N GLU A 65 -6.86 -7.12 -3.07
CA GLU A 65 -7.57 -8.26 -2.47
C GLU A 65 -6.93 -9.63 -2.79
N SER A 66 -6.36 -9.80 -3.98
CA SER A 66 -5.70 -11.05 -4.38
C SER A 66 -4.37 -11.32 -3.67
N ASN A 67 -3.81 -10.35 -2.95
CA ASN A 67 -2.57 -10.47 -2.18
C ASN A 67 -2.82 -10.77 -0.68
N TRP A 68 -4.09 -10.87 -0.26
CA TRP A 68 -4.47 -11.13 1.12
C TRP A 68 -5.15 -12.47 1.26
N GLN A 69 -4.85 -13.18 2.35
CA GLN A 69 -5.46 -14.46 2.71
C GLN A 69 -6.40 -14.26 3.91
N VAL A 70 -7.57 -14.89 3.86
CA VAL A 70 -8.50 -14.92 5.00
C VAL A 70 -7.95 -15.84 6.07
N CYS A 71 -7.63 -15.27 7.22
CA CYS A 71 -7.12 -15.99 8.39
C CYS A 71 -8.22 -16.36 9.36
N GLU A 72 -9.22 -15.49 9.51
CA GLU A 72 -10.38 -15.77 10.33
C GLU A 72 -11.65 -15.27 9.64
N GLN A 73 -12.76 -15.94 9.93
CA GLN A 73 -14.09 -15.54 9.46
C GLN A 73 -15.10 -15.58 10.60
N SER A 74 -16.05 -14.66 10.57
CA SER A 74 -17.20 -14.63 11.46
C SER A 74 -18.43 -14.17 10.67
N PRO A 75 -19.58 -14.86 10.68
CA PRO A 75 -19.90 -16.09 11.41
C PRO A 75 -19.03 -17.30 11.04
N ALA A 76 -19.04 -18.36 11.87
CA ALA A 76 -18.28 -19.57 11.56
C ALA A 76 -18.91 -20.33 10.38
N ARG A 77 -18.14 -21.21 9.75
CA ARG A 77 -18.62 -22.06 8.66
C ARG A 77 -19.94 -22.75 9.02
N GLY A 78 -20.95 -22.60 8.14
CA GLY A 78 -22.27 -23.22 8.29
C GLY A 78 -23.22 -22.47 9.21
N GLU A 79 -22.79 -21.41 9.89
CA GLU A 79 -23.68 -20.54 10.65
C GLU A 79 -24.51 -19.65 9.72
N LYS A 80 -25.68 -19.23 10.18
CA LYS A 80 -26.53 -18.32 9.40
C LYS A 80 -25.91 -16.92 9.35
N MET A 81 -25.84 -16.31 8.17
CA MET A 81 -25.36 -14.93 8.01
C MET A 81 -26.42 -13.89 8.42
N THR A 82 -26.94 -13.98 9.64
CA THR A 82 -27.94 -13.03 10.16
C THR A 82 -27.36 -11.64 10.45
N THR A 83 -26.03 -11.52 10.40
CA THR A 83 -25.24 -10.30 10.59
C THR A 83 -24.22 -10.16 9.48
N THR A 84 -23.74 -8.94 9.22
CA THR A 84 -22.65 -8.67 8.27
C THR A 84 -21.44 -9.56 8.55
N PRO A 85 -20.98 -10.37 7.58
CA PRO A 85 -19.78 -11.16 7.72
C PRO A 85 -18.55 -10.27 7.96
N ARG A 86 -17.66 -10.74 8.83
CA ARG A 86 -16.37 -10.14 9.14
C ARG A 86 -15.27 -11.12 8.77
N LEU A 87 -14.29 -10.66 8.00
CA LEU A 87 -13.11 -11.43 7.63
C LEU A 87 -11.88 -10.75 8.22
N THR A 88 -11.03 -11.52 8.89
CA THR A 88 -9.69 -11.08 9.29
C THR A 88 -8.69 -11.61 8.27
N VAL A 89 -7.89 -10.72 7.68
CA VAL A 89 -6.93 -11.07 6.62
C VAL A 89 -5.50 -10.73 6.98
N ASP A 90 -4.57 -11.56 6.51
CA ASP A 90 -3.13 -11.31 6.56
C ASP A 90 -2.48 -11.78 5.24
N ARG A 91 -1.25 -11.36 4.96
CA ARG A 91 -0.49 -11.84 3.79
C ARG A 91 -0.20 -13.33 3.90
N THR A 92 0.03 -13.80 5.13
CA THR A 92 0.13 -15.22 5.48
C THR A 92 -0.42 -15.42 6.87
N CYS A 93 -1.33 -16.38 7.04
CA CYS A 93 -1.91 -16.65 8.34
C CYS A 93 -0.90 -17.39 9.23
N GLY A 94 -0.16 -16.61 10.03
CA GLY A 94 0.83 -17.08 11.01
C GLY A 94 2.03 -16.13 11.14
N GLY A 95 2.05 -15.32 12.20
CA GLY A 95 3.18 -14.48 12.58
C GLY A 95 2.90 -13.70 13.87
N ASP A 96 3.37 -14.20 15.01
CA ASP A 96 3.24 -13.56 16.32
C ASP A 96 4.07 -12.24 16.40
N PRO A 97 3.63 -11.23 17.18
CA PRO A 97 4.29 -9.92 17.29
C PRO A 97 5.25 -9.87 18.48
N GLU A 98 6.48 -9.34 18.35
CA GLU A 98 7.21 -8.88 19.54
C GLU A 98 8.34 -7.86 19.27
N GLU A 99 8.14 -6.70 19.90
CA GLU A 99 9.06 -5.72 20.51
C GLU A 99 10.39 -5.28 19.84
N SER A 100 10.38 -3.99 19.47
CA SER A 100 11.54 -3.09 19.43
C SER A 100 12.19 -2.93 20.81
N PRO A 101 13.51 -2.73 20.90
CA PRO A 101 13.94 -1.40 21.32
C PRO A 101 15.25 -0.91 20.67
N GLY A 102 15.46 0.41 20.71
CA GLY A 102 16.79 0.95 21.02
C GLY A 102 17.42 1.87 19.99
N SER A 103 17.03 3.14 20.06
CA SER A 103 17.76 4.30 19.55
C SER A 103 19.17 4.42 20.13
N ALA A 104 20.15 4.76 19.30
CA ALA A 104 21.33 5.53 19.69
C ALA A 104 21.96 6.24 18.47
N GLU A 105 21.86 7.57 18.42
CA GLU A 105 22.74 8.44 17.64
C GLU A 105 24.20 8.35 18.12
N PRO A 106 25.16 8.76 17.28
CA PRO A 106 25.99 9.87 17.73
C PRO A 106 26.26 10.93 16.65
N THR A 107 26.19 12.18 17.11
CA THR A 107 26.72 13.40 16.52
C THR A 107 28.23 13.29 16.28
N LEU A 108 28.79 13.91 15.23
CA LEU A 108 30.03 14.72 15.26
C LEU A 108 30.29 15.41 13.90
N GLN A 109 30.47 16.72 13.95
CA GLN A 109 31.01 17.57 12.88
C GLN A 109 32.55 17.60 12.93
N THR A 110 33.21 17.75 11.77
CA THR A 110 34.31 18.72 11.50
C THR A 110 35.01 18.39 10.17
N THR A 111 35.12 19.40 9.30
CA THR A 111 35.91 19.46 8.06
C THR A 111 37.21 20.29 8.28
N PRO A 112 38.13 20.46 7.30
CA PRO A 112 39.27 19.63 6.90
C PRO A 112 40.66 20.34 7.08
N PRO A 113 41.77 19.75 6.59
CA PRO A 113 42.60 20.50 5.63
C PRO A 113 43.09 19.68 4.41
N ALA A 114 43.39 20.42 3.35
CA ALA A 114 43.67 19.98 1.99
C ALA A 114 45.12 19.53 1.71
N GLU A 115 45.24 18.80 0.60
CA GLU A 115 46.29 18.87 -0.43
C GLU A 115 47.48 17.89 -0.38
N SER A 116 47.44 16.90 -1.28
CA SER A 116 48.44 16.72 -2.36
C SER A 116 47.99 15.60 -3.32
N ALA A 117 47.91 15.91 -4.61
CA ALA A 117 47.87 14.97 -5.73
C ALA A 117 49.12 15.22 -6.62
N PRO A 118 49.47 14.42 -7.65
CA PRO A 118 48.77 13.25 -8.19
C PRO A 118 49.68 12.04 -8.54
N ASP A 119 49.07 10.91 -8.89
CA ASP A 119 49.61 9.95 -9.87
C ASP A 119 48.43 9.49 -10.76
N PRO A 120 48.59 9.31 -12.09
CA PRO A 120 47.49 8.99 -13.00
C PRO A 120 47.46 7.51 -13.40
N ASP A 121 46.41 6.77 -13.00
CA ASP A 121 45.74 5.69 -13.78
C ASP A 121 44.69 4.94 -12.93
N PRO A 122 43.65 4.29 -13.50
CA PRO A 122 42.90 4.60 -14.71
C PRO A 122 41.52 5.21 -14.36
N THR A 123 40.85 5.78 -15.36
CA THR A 123 39.49 6.32 -15.39
C THR A 123 38.60 5.92 -14.20
N THR A 124 38.64 6.74 -13.14
CA THR A 124 37.56 6.80 -12.14
C THR A 124 36.38 7.45 -12.85
N SER A 125 35.44 6.63 -13.30
CA SER A 125 34.09 7.12 -13.62
C SER A 125 33.58 7.85 -12.38
N GLU A 126 33.18 9.11 -12.54
CA GLU A 126 32.40 9.82 -11.53
C GLU A 126 31.28 8.91 -11.00
N PRO A 127 30.86 9.01 -9.73
CA PRO A 127 29.70 8.27 -9.25
C PRO A 127 28.45 8.85 -9.93
N GLY A 128 28.24 8.48 -11.19
CA GLY A 128 27.10 8.89 -11.99
C GLY A 128 25.82 8.28 -11.46
N VAL A 129 24.71 8.90 -11.86
CA VAL A 129 23.35 8.42 -11.63
C VAL A 129 23.18 7.03 -12.24
N LEU A 130 22.65 6.11 -11.44
CA LEU A 130 22.40 4.74 -11.86
C LEU A 130 21.02 4.65 -12.54
N THR A 131 20.97 4.10 -13.75
CA THR A 131 19.71 3.79 -14.44
C THR A 131 19.68 2.31 -14.76
N ALA A 132 18.49 1.75 -15.02
CA ALA A 132 18.38 0.35 -15.45
C ALA A 132 19.17 0.06 -16.75
N ALA A 133 19.42 1.08 -17.58
CA ALA A 133 20.23 0.93 -18.79
C ALA A 133 21.74 0.83 -18.50
N THR A 134 22.21 1.47 -17.43
CA THR A 134 23.65 1.56 -17.10
C THR A 134 24.06 0.64 -15.95
N ASN A 135 23.10 0.13 -15.17
CA ASN A 135 23.35 -0.74 -14.03
C ASN A 135 22.48 -2.01 -14.10
N SER A 136 23.14 -3.16 -14.29
CA SER A 136 22.47 -4.46 -14.41
C SER A 136 21.81 -4.93 -13.12
N ASP A 137 22.31 -4.53 -11.94
CA ASP A 137 21.72 -4.92 -10.66
C ASP A 137 20.39 -4.18 -10.45
N LEU A 138 20.36 -2.88 -10.77
CA LEU A 138 19.12 -2.08 -10.75
C LEU A 138 18.09 -2.62 -11.75
N ALA A 139 18.53 -2.96 -12.96
CA ALA A 139 17.66 -3.59 -13.95
C ALA A 139 17.08 -4.92 -13.45
N ALA A 140 17.89 -5.74 -12.79
CA ALA A 140 17.45 -7.01 -12.23
C ALA A 140 16.45 -6.82 -11.08
N VAL A 141 16.68 -5.83 -10.21
CA VAL A 141 15.76 -5.46 -9.13
C VAL A 141 14.41 -4.98 -9.69
N PHE A 142 14.39 -4.17 -10.74
CA PHE A 142 13.14 -3.71 -11.36
C PHE A 142 12.34 -4.82 -12.06
N ALA A 143 13.02 -5.87 -12.52
CA ALA A 143 12.39 -6.99 -13.20
C ALA A 143 12.02 -8.15 -12.26
N ASP A 144 12.35 -8.05 -10.96
CA ASP A 144 12.13 -9.14 -10.00
C ASP A 144 10.63 -9.30 -9.70
N PRO A 145 10.01 -10.47 -9.96
CA PRO A 145 8.62 -10.69 -9.61
C PRO A 145 8.40 -10.79 -8.10
N ASP A 146 9.45 -11.01 -7.30
CA ASP A 146 9.39 -11.05 -5.85
C ASP A 146 9.87 -9.72 -5.26
N TYR A 147 8.92 -8.88 -4.87
CA TYR A 147 9.17 -7.56 -4.26
C TYR A 147 9.82 -7.64 -2.87
N CYS A 148 9.91 -8.84 -2.27
CA CYS A 148 10.53 -9.08 -0.98
C CYS A 148 11.89 -9.78 -1.08
N SER A 149 12.41 -10.01 -2.28
CA SER A 149 13.57 -10.88 -2.49
C SER A 149 14.85 -10.36 -1.82
N ASP A 150 15.73 -11.28 -1.42
CA ASP A 150 17.05 -10.94 -0.86
C ASP A 150 17.89 -10.09 -1.84
N ARG A 151 17.63 -10.17 -3.14
CA ARG A 151 18.28 -9.34 -4.16
C ARG A 151 18.04 -7.85 -3.91
N ILE A 152 16.86 -7.49 -3.40
CA ILE A 152 16.51 -6.11 -3.09
C ILE A 152 17.32 -5.62 -1.88
N ALA A 153 17.48 -6.47 -0.86
CA ALA A 153 18.35 -6.19 0.29
C ALA A 153 19.81 -6.02 -0.16
N ASP A 154 20.33 -6.95 -0.96
CA ASP A 154 21.68 -6.90 -1.50
C ASP A 154 21.92 -5.61 -2.32
N PHE A 155 20.92 -5.19 -3.09
CA PHE A 155 20.99 -3.94 -3.86
C PHE A 155 21.01 -2.73 -2.94
N ALA A 156 20.12 -2.66 -1.94
CA ALA A 156 20.06 -1.57 -0.98
C ALA A 156 21.41 -1.40 -0.26
N ASP A 157 22.00 -2.50 0.24
CA ASP A 157 23.28 -2.48 0.94
C ASP A 157 24.44 -2.07 0.02
N LYS A 158 24.46 -2.58 -1.20
CA LYS A 158 25.55 -2.32 -2.17
C LYS A 158 25.53 -0.88 -2.69
N TYR A 159 24.34 -0.30 -2.85
CA TYR A 159 24.16 1.00 -3.49
C TYR A 159 23.66 2.09 -2.53
N ALA A 160 23.64 1.85 -1.22
CA ALA A 160 23.29 2.86 -0.23
C ALA A 160 24.02 4.19 -0.47
N GLY A 161 23.27 5.29 -0.46
CA GLY A 161 23.76 6.64 -0.73
C GLY A 161 24.05 6.95 -2.20
N ARG A 162 23.83 6.01 -3.13
CA ARG A 162 23.95 6.27 -4.57
C ARG A 162 22.67 6.85 -5.11
N THR A 163 22.79 7.71 -6.11
CA THR A 163 21.65 8.23 -6.86
C THR A 163 21.19 7.24 -7.93
N ILE A 164 19.90 6.95 -7.95
CA ILE A 164 19.20 6.22 -9.01
C ILE A 164 18.24 7.16 -9.76
N GLU A 165 18.03 6.89 -11.04
CA GLU A 165 17.04 7.58 -11.87
C GLU A 165 16.20 6.55 -12.63
N PHE A 166 14.89 6.71 -12.55
CA PHE A 166 13.93 5.79 -13.14
C PHE A 166 12.57 6.45 -13.33
N ASP A 167 11.79 5.88 -14.24
CA ASP A 167 10.36 6.18 -14.34
C ASP A 167 9.60 5.26 -13.38
N GLY A 168 8.66 5.82 -12.64
CA GLY A 168 7.85 5.10 -11.65
C GLY A 168 6.43 5.60 -11.57
N SER A 169 5.65 4.98 -10.69
CA SER A 169 4.25 5.33 -10.47
C SER A 169 3.86 5.23 -9.01
N ILE A 170 2.93 6.08 -8.59
CA ILE A 170 2.40 6.04 -7.21
C ILE A 170 1.32 4.97 -7.14
N VAL A 171 1.55 3.99 -6.27
CA VAL A 171 0.68 2.82 -6.13
C VAL A 171 -0.09 2.81 -4.81
N ALA A 172 0.42 3.51 -3.80
CA ALA A 172 -0.31 3.78 -2.57
C ALA A 172 0.17 5.09 -1.94
N MET A 173 -0.70 5.75 -1.19
CA MET A 173 -0.39 7.00 -0.52
C MET A 173 -1.20 7.10 0.76
N ASN A 174 -0.51 7.25 1.89
CA ASN A 174 -1.14 7.35 3.20
C ASN A 174 -0.53 8.48 4.00
N ASN A 175 -1.28 9.02 4.94
CA ASN A 175 -0.77 9.99 5.89
C ASN A 175 0.34 9.34 6.75
N HIS A 176 1.43 10.07 6.97
CA HIS A 176 2.47 9.66 7.90
C HIS A 176 1.96 9.87 9.33
N GLY A 177 1.72 8.79 10.07
CA GLY A 177 1.18 8.85 11.43
C GLY A 177 -0.11 9.67 11.51
N SER A 178 -0.12 10.74 12.32
CA SER A 178 -1.28 11.63 12.50
C SER A 178 -1.19 12.94 11.71
N TYR A 179 -0.19 13.10 10.83
CA TYR A 179 -0.02 14.33 10.06
C TYR A 179 -1.00 14.37 8.89
N ASN A 180 -1.58 15.55 8.60
CA ASN A 180 -2.50 15.73 7.46
C ASN A 180 -1.81 16.16 6.16
N THR A 181 -0.50 16.45 6.24
CA THR A 181 0.28 17.06 5.17
C THR A 181 1.59 16.33 4.90
N ARG A 182 1.83 15.22 5.60
CA ARG A 182 3.01 14.37 5.46
C ARG A 182 2.53 12.98 5.10
N TYR A 183 3.24 12.34 4.19
CA TYR A 183 2.77 11.12 3.56
C TYR A 183 3.87 10.07 3.50
N ASP A 184 3.44 8.81 3.58
CA ASP A 184 4.19 7.66 3.15
C ASP A 184 3.66 7.28 1.76
N ILE A 185 4.48 7.50 0.74
CA ILE A 185 4.12 7.32 -0.68
C ILE A 185 4.84 6.08 -1.19
N LEU A 186 4.06 5.08 -1.62
CA LEU A 186 4.59 3.86 -2.22
C LEU A 186 4.69 4.03 -3.74
N ILE A 187 5.87 3.70 -4.25
CA ILE A 187 6.27 3.88 -5.63
C ILE A 187 6.69 2.55 -6.20
N ALA A 188 6.22 2.26 -7.41
CA ALA A 188 6.72 1.15 -8.20
C ALA A 188 7.54 1.66 -9.39
N ALA A 189 8.39 0.79 -9.92
CA ALA A 189 9.08 1.06 -11.19
C ALA A 189 8.11 0.90 -12.37
N GLY A 190 8.23 1.79 -13.36
CA GLY A 190 7.40 1.83 -14.55
C GLY A 190 6.05 2.51 -14.39
N ASP A 191 5.28 2.47 -15.48
CA ASP A 191 3.95 3.07 -15.55
C ASP A 191 2.96 2.34 -14.63
N PHE A 192 1.99 3.09 -14.11
CA PHE A 192 0.95 2.57 -13.24
C PHE A 192 0.18 1.42 -13.90
N SER A 193 0.04 0.31 -13.18
CA SER A 193 -0.70 -0.85 -13.63
C SER A 193 -1.41 -1.51 -12.46
N GLU A 194 -2.72 -1.72 -12.60
CA GLU A 194 -3.50 -2.45 -11.60
C GLU A 194 -3.16 -3.95 -11.54
N ASN A 195 -2.44 -4.46 -12.55
CA ASN A 195 -2.27 -5.89 -12.77
C ASN A 195 -0.82 -6.38 -12.70
N SER A 196 0.15 -5.47 -12.58
CA SER A 196 1.56 -5.82 -12.65
C SER A 196 2.43 -4.79 -11.95
N GLN A 197 3.16 -5.23 -10.93
CA GLN A 197 4.07 -4.38 -10.16
C GLN A 197 5.35 -5.16 -9.79
N PRO A 198 6.24 -5.44 -10.77
CA PRO A 198 7.50 -6.07 -10.47
C PRO A 198 8.44 -5.09 -9.75
N GLY A 199 9.42 -5.68 -9.07
CA GLY A 199 10.48 -4.98 -8.37
C GLY A 199 10.09 -4.51 -6.98
N PRO A 200 10.91 -3.65 -6.37
CA PRO A 200 10.79 -3.31 -4.98
C PRO A 200 9.61 -2.38 -4.72
N ALA A 201 9.07 -2.46 -3.52
CA ALA A 201 8.12 -1.48 -3.00
C ALA A 201 8.89 -0.24 -2.50
N PHE A 202 9.24 0.66 -3.41
CA PHE A 202 9.92 1.91 -3.04
C PHE A 202 9.02 2.79 -2.17
N GLN A 203 9.59 3.48 -1.20
CA GLN A 203 8.84 4.39 -0.35
C GLN A 203 9.55 5.72 -0.17
N PHE A 204 8.86 6.81 -0.49
CA PHE A 204 9.13 8.12 0.10
C PHE A 204 8.39 8.18 1.44
N ARG A 205 9.14 8.25 2.53
CA ARG A 205 8.60 8.21 3.89
C ARG A 205 8.58 9.60 4.50
N ASP A 206 7.48 9.93 5.18
CA ASP A 206 7.30 11.19 5.87
C ASP A 206 7.63 12.43 4.98
N VAL A 207 7.03 12.49 3.79
CA VAL A 207 7.26 13.60 2.84
C VAL A 207 6.04 14.51 2.70
N ASN A 208 6.27 15.82 2.58
CA ASN A 208 5.27 16.78 2.14
C ASN A 208 5.23 16.84 0.60
N THR A 209 4.04 16.70 0.02
CA THR A 209 3.85 16.64 -1.43
C THR A 209 4.17 17.92 -2.18
N VAL A 210 4.33 19.05 -1.50
CA VAL A 210 4.62 20.34 -2.13
C VAL A 210 6.11 20.66 -2.04
N GLY A 211 6.71 20.49 -0.86
CA GLY A 211 8.09 20.88 -0.60
C GLY A 211 9.12 19.77 -0.77
N ASP A 212 8.80 18.56 -0.29
CA ASP A 212 9.80 17.51 -0.06
C ASP A 212 9.96 16.57 -1.26
N LEU A 213 9.14 16.72 -2.30
CA LEU A 213 9.27 15.92 -3.54
C LEU A 213 10.21 16.53 -4.58
N HIS A 214 10.72 17.75 -4.32
CA HIS A 214 11.68 18.42 -5.20
C HIS A 214 11.21 18.49 -6.67
N TRP A 215 10.01 19.02 -6.88
CA TRP A 215 9.41 19.16 -8.20
C TRP A 215 10.27 20.03 -9.13
N THR A 216 10.58 19.51 -10.31
CA THR A 216 11.40 20.21 -11.31
C THR A 216 10.61 20.84 -12.45
N ASN A 217 9.32 20.50 -12.59
CA ASN A 217 8.39 21.26 -13.41
C ASN A 217 7.94 22.52 -12.66
N ASP A 218 7.76 23.64 -13.37
CA ASP A 218 7.22 24.87 -12.79
C ASP A 218 5.82 24.61 -12.21
N SER A 219 5.75 24.49 -10.88
CA SER A 219 4.54 24.22 -10.05
C SER A 219 3.56 23.23 -10.68
N PRO A 220 3.62 21.92 -10.33
CA PRO A 220 2.51 21.03 -10.68
C PRO A 220 1.22 21.63 -10.11
N THR A 221 0.34 22.09 -11.00
CA THR A 221 -0.99 22.59 -10.65
C THR A 221 -1.92 21.44 -10.25
N SER A 222 -1.47 20.20 -10.51
CA SER A 222 -2.08 18.94 -10.11
C SER A 222 -1.60 18.51 -8.72
N THR A 223 -2.55 18.14 -7.87
CA THR A 223 -2.26 17.37 -6.66
C THR A 223 -1.76 15.99 -7.07
N VAL A 224 -0.57 15.63 -6.62
CA VAL A 224 -0.02 14.27 -6.79
C VAL A 224 -0.84 13.24 -6.02
N GLY A 225 -1.06 12.06 -6.60
CA GLY A 225 -1.84 10.99 -6.00
C GLY A 225 -1.62 9.61 -6.64
N ILE A 226 -2.37 8.63 -6.14
CA ILE A 226 -2.33 7.25 -6.65
C ILE A 226 -2.71 7.23 -8.14
N GLY A 227 -1.93 6.49 -8.94
CA GLY A 227 -2.10 6.39 -10.38
C GLY A 227 -1.19 7.32 -11.19
N ASP A 228 -0.57 8.32 -10.56
CA ASP A 228 0.32 9.24 -11.26
C ASP A 228 1.63 8.56 -11.66
N ASN A 229 2.07 8.84 -12.89
CA ASN A 229 3.36 8.43 -13.42
C ASN A 229 4.37 9.55 -13.26
N LEU A 230 5.55 9.22 -12.76
CA LEU A 230 6.59 10.15 -12.38
C LEU A 230 7.93 9.75 -12.99
N HIS A 231 8.73 10.74 -13.32
CA HIS A 231 10.16 10.59 -13.51
C HIS A 231 10.84 10.95 -12.19
N ILE A 232 11.67 10.05 -11.67
CA ILE A 232 12.21 10.12 -10.31
C ILE A 232 13.73 10.02 -10.35
N VAL A 233 14.38 10.96 -9.68
CA VAL A 233 15.78 10.87 -9.26
C VAL A 233 15.80 10.82 -7.74
N ALA A 234 16.41 9.78 -7.17
CA ALA A 234 16.38 9.54 -5.73
C ALA A 234 17.70 8.96 -5.21
N GLU A 235 18.00 9.20 -3.94
CA GLU A 235 19.08 8.54 -3.22
C GLU A 235 18.59 7.19 -2.68
N VAL A 236 19.42 6.15 -2.84
CA VAL A 236 19.16 4.82 -2.29
C VAL A 236 19.34 4.86 -0.78
N GLY A 237 18.26 4.58 -0.05
CA GLY A 237 18.25 4.49 1.41
C GLY A 237 18.33 3.04 1.89
N THR A 238 17.47 2.72 2.86
CA THR A 238 17.47 1.42 3.55
C THR A 238 16.35 0.52 3.04
N TYR A 239 16.52 -0.80 3.16
CA TYR A 239 15.48 -1.78 2.91
C TYR A 239 15.06 -2.47 4.22
N ASP A 240 13.77 -2.48 4.50
CA ASP A 240 13.20 -3.15 5.68
C ASP A 240 12.43 -4.40 5.26
N ALA A 241 13.15 -5.53 5.19
CA ALA A 241 12.58 -6.84 4.87
C ALA A 241 11.51 -7.28 5.88
N ASN A 242 11.59 -6.81 7.13
CA ASN A 242 10.72 -7.27 8.22
C ASN A 242 9.44 -6.43 8.36
N ARG A 243 9.40 -5.22 7.79
CA ARG A 243 8.24 -4.31 7.86
C ARG A 243 7.66 -4.05 6.48
N GLY A 244 7.17 -5.13 5.87
CA GLY A 244 6.43 -5.07 4.62
C GLY A 244 7.28 -4.97 3.37
N CYS A 245 8.59 -5.24 3.46
CA CYS A 245 9.55 -5.20 2.35
C CYS A 245 9.61 -3.82 1.69
N LEU A 246 9.64 -2.78 2.53
CA LEU A 246 9.68 -1.41 2.07
C LEU A 246 11.12 -1.00 1.79
N PHE A 247 11.34 -0.44 0.61
CA PHE A 247 12.65 0.08 0.21
C PHE A 247 12.62 1.61 0.22
N MET A 248 13.20 2.20 1.25
CA MET A 248 13.24 3.65 1.43
C MET A 248 14.23 4.26 0.46
N ILE A 249 13.76 5.27 -0.26
CA ILE A 249 14.56 6.13 -1.12
C ILE A 249 14.24 7.58 -0.78
N GLU A 250 15.19 8.48 -0.97
CA GLU A 250 15.00 9.90 -0.70
C GLU A 250 14.88 10.69 -2.00
N PRO A 251 13.80 11.45 -2.22
CA PRO A 251 13.61 12.20 -3.47
C PRO A 251 14.67 13.30 -3.61
N ILE A 252 15.36 13.32 -4.75
CA ILE A 252 16.27 14.41 -5.15
C ILE A 252 15.59 15.32 -6.18
N ALA A 253 14.85 14.73 -7.11
CA ALA A 253 14.07 15.44 -8.11
C ALA A 253 12.90 14.57 -8.58
N THR A 254 11.73 15.19 -8.76
CA THR A 254 10.53 14.51 -9.27
C THR A 254 9.88 15.33 -10.38
N THR A 255 9.33 14.66 -11.40
CA THR A 255 8.57 15.30 -12.48
C THR A 255 7.39 14.42 -12.86
N PHE A 256 6.24 15.01 -13.19
CA PHE A 256 5.14 14.27 -13.82
C PHE A 256 5.52 13.82 -15.24
N ARG A 257 5.02 12.65 -15.64
CA ARG A 257 5.18 12.08 -17.00
C ARG A 257 3.87 12.11 -17.79
#